data_AF-A0A844MKJ7-F1
#
_entry.id   AF-A0A844MKJ7-F1
#
_cell.length_a   1.000
_cell.length_b   1.000
_cell.length_c   1.000
_cell.angle_alpha   90.00
_cell.angle_beta   90.00
_cell.angle_gamma   90.00
#
_symmetry.space_group_name_H-M   'P 1'
#
loop_
_entity.id
_entity.type
_entity.pdbx_description
1 polymer ?
#
loop_
_entity_poly.entity_id
_entity_poly.type
_entity_poly.pdbx_seq_one_letter_code
_entity_poly.pdbx_strand_id
1 'polypeptide(L)'
;MDEIVKKLAGLGLPGIILVILTVSSGGSSAAVAAALTAWGGPFGIVGGIALLGLISVVGDVVAGFGVEALLQAIYSERSKTESIRVLLKEIRDLPITDELKLKLKNHLSPETTSTYPGTPNEPRTVEVVEE
;
A
#
# COMPACT_ATOMS: atom_id res chain seq x y z
N MET A 1 -5.88 -14.95 7.06
CA MET A 1 -5.24 -13.74 6.50
C MET A 1 -4.37 -14.08 5.31
N ASP A 2 -3.39 -14.98 5.46
CA ASP A 2 -2.38 -15.32 4.44
C ASP A 2 -2.93 -15.69 3.06
N GLU A 3 -4.02 -16.48 2.98
CA GLU A 3 -4.59 -16.86 1.69
C GLU A 3 -5.19 -15.65 0.94
N ILE A 4 -5.86 -14.76 1.68
CA ILE A 4 -6.48 -13.55 1.14
C ILE A 4 -5.40 -12.57 0.68
N VAL A 5 -4.33 -12.44 1.50
CA VAL A 5 -3.14 -11.66 1.15
C VAL A 5 -2.50 -12.19 -0.12
N LYS A 6 -2.36 -13.51 -0.29
CA LYS A 6 -1.83 -14.11 -1.52
C LYS A 6 -2.73 -13.88 -2.72
N LYS A 7 -4.06 -13.99 -2.57
CA LYS A 7 -5.02 -13.70 -3.64
C LYS A 7 -4.94 -12.22 -4.07
N LEU A 8 -4.89 -11.29 -3.12
CA LEU A 8 -4.76 -9.85 -3.39
C LEU A 8 -3.39 -9.50 -4.00
N ALA A 9 -2.31 -10.08 -3.48
CA ALA A 9 -0.97 -9.92 -4.04
C ALA A 9 -0.87 -10.47 -5.46
N GLY A 10 -1.55 -11.59 -5.76
CA GLY A 10 -1.64 -12.17 -7.09
C GLY A 10 -2.46 -11.34 -8.08
N LEU A 11 -3.40 -10.52 -7.60
CA LEU A 11 -4.09 -9.53 -8.42
C LEU A 11 -3.20 -8.32 -8.75
N GLY A 12 -2.20 -8.03 -7.91
CA GLY A 12 -1.30 -6.88 -8.08
C GLY A 12 -1.98 -5.55 -7.72
N LEU A 13 -1.66 -4.49 -8.48
CA LEU A 13 -2.24 -3.14 -8.31
C LEU A 13 -3.78 -3.13 -8.23
N PRO A 14 -4.55 -3.83 -9.11
CA PRO A 14 -6.00 -3.82 -9.00
C PRO A 14 -6.51 -4.45 -7.68
N GLY A 15 -5.77 -5.38 -7.07
CA GLY A 15 -6.08 -5.88 -5.72
C GLY A 15 -5.93 -4.81 -4.64
N ILE A 16 -4.90 -3.97 -4.74
CA ILE A 16 -4.66 -2.87 -3.78
C ILE A 16 -5.75 -1.80 -3.93
N ILE A 17 -6.12 -1.44 -5.16
CA ILE A 17 -7.21 -0.49 -5.43
C ILE A 17 -8.54 -1.01 -4.84
N LEU A 18 -8.82 -2.30 -4.96
CA LEU A 18 -10.00 -2.93 -4.38
C LEU A 18 -10.03 -2.76 -2.85
N VAL A 19 -8.91 -2.98 -2.17
CA VAL A 19 -8.81 -2.77 -0.71
C VAL A 19 -9.09 -1.31 -0.37
N ILE A 20 -8.47 -0.36 -1.08
CA ILE A 20 -8.68 1.08 -0.85
C ILE A 20 -10.15 1.46 -1.06
N LEU A 21 -10.79 0.96 -2.12
CA LEU A 21 -12.21 1.19 -2.39
C LEU A 21 -13.11 0.60 -1.30
N THR A 22 -12.78 -0.59 -0.81
CA THR A 22 -13.53 -1.26 0.28
C THR A 22 -13.44 -0.48 1.57
N VAL A 23 -12.27 0.08 1.88
CA VAL A 23 -12.07 0.91 3.07
C VAL A 23 -12.81 2.24 2.91
N SER A 24 -12.65 2.89 1.76
CA SER A 24 -13.26 4.19 1.46
C SER A 24 -14.79 4.14 1.44
N SER A 25 -15.37 2.99 1.05
CA SER A 25 -16.81 2.76 1.07
C SER A 25 -17.37 2.35 2.44
N GLY A 26 -16.53 2.25 3.48
CA GLY A 26 -16.94 1.78 4.80
C GLY A 26 -17.31 0.29 4.84
N GLY A 27 -16.76 -0.52 3.93
CA GLY A 27 -17.07 -1.95 3.82
C GLY A 27 -18.39 -2.25 3.08
N SER A 28 -19.05 -1.24 2.49
CA SER A 28 -20.27 -1.43 1.74
C SER A 28 -19.99 -2.09 0.38
N SER A 29 -20.25 -3.40 0.30
CA SER A 29 -20.05 -4.18 -0.92
C SER A 29 -20.85 -3.65 -2.12
N ALA A 30 -22.05 -3.10 -1.88
CA ALA A 30 -22.87 -2.46 -2.90
C ALA A 30 -22.23 -1.17 -3.44
N ALA A 31 -21.62 -0.34 -2.58
CA ALA A 31 -20.96 0.88 -3.00
C ALA A 31 -19.68 0.60 -3.80
N VAL A 32 -18.90 -0.40 -3.38
CA VAL A 32 -17.73 -0.86 -4.13
C VAL A 32 -18.15 -1.43 -5.49
N ALA A 33 -19.19 -2.26 -5.54
CA ALA A 33 -19.72 -2.81 -6.78
C ALA A 33 -20.26 -1.72 -7.73
N ALA A 34 -20.93 -0.69 -7.20
CA ALA A 34 -21.39 0.44 -8.00
C ALA A 34 -20.22 1.23 -8.60
N ALA A 35 -19.18 1.50 -7.80
CA ALA A 35 -17.96 2.18 -8.28
C ALA A 35 -17.24 1.38 -9.37
N LEU A 36 -17.14 0.06 -9.23
CA LEU A 36 -16.53 -0.82 -10.23
C LEU A 36 -17.41 -1.03 -11.47
N THR A 37 -18.73 -1.07 -11.31
CA THR A 37 -19.67 -1.15 -12.44
C THR A 37 -19.64 0.13 -13.25
N ALA A 38 -19.55 1.30 -12.60
CA ALA A 38 -19.35 2.58 -13.27
C ALA A 38 -18.03 2.63 -14.05
N TRP A 39 -17.03 1.86 -13.63
CA TRP A 39 -15.76 1.71 -14.34
C TRP A 39 -15.83 0.78 -15.57
N GLY A 40 -16.96 0.09 -15.79
CA GLY A 40 -17.24 -0.62 -17.04
C GLY A 40 -16.33 -1.82 -17.34
N GLY A 41 -16.12 -2.70 -16.36
CA GLY A 41 -15.21 -3.85 -16.50
C GLY A 41 -15.71 -5.02 -17.37
N PRO A 42 -14.80 -5.81 -17.97
CA PRO A 42 -15.14 -6.87 -18.94
C PRO A 42 -15.75 -8.15 -18.34
N PHE A 43 -15.82 -8.28 -17.01
CA PHE A 43 -16.21 -9.53 -16.35
C PHE A 43 -17.71 -9.69 -16.03
N GLY A 44 -18.55 -8.70 -16.37
CA GLY A 44 -20.01 -8.77 -16.21
C GLY A 44 -20.46 -9.23 -14.81
N ILE A 45 -21.57 -9.97 -14.77
CA ILE A 45 -22.19 -10.43 -13.51
C ILE A 45 -21.29 -11.41 -12.75
N VAL A 46 -20.59 -12.30 -13.46
CA VAL A 46 -19.73 -13.33 -12.83
C VAL A 46 -18.57 -12.67 -12.09
N GLY A 47 -17.91 -11.68 -12.71
CA GLY A 47 -16.90 -10.87 -12.04
C GLY A 47 -17.45 -10.11 -10.85
N GLY A 48 -18.64 -9.52 -11.00
CA GLY A 48 -19.32 -8.80 -9.93
C GLY A 48 -19.55 -9.68 -8.69
N ILE A 49 -20.08 -10.90 -8.87
CA ILE A 49 -20.31 -11.83 -7.75
C ILE A 49 -18.99 -12.26 -7.09
N ALA A 50 -17.97 -12.60 -7.88
CA ALA A 50 -16.66 -12.98 -7.35
C ALA A 50 -16.03 -11.85 -6.54
N LEU A 51 -16.13 -10.62 -7.03
CA LEU A 51 -15.60 -9.43 -6.38
C LEU A 51 -16.36 -9.10 -5.09
N LEU A 52 -17.69 -9.21 -5.08
CA LEU A 52 -18.52 -9.05 -3.89
C LEU A 52 -18.11 -10.03 -2.79
N GLY A 53 -17.84 -11.30 -3.14
CA GLY A 53 -17.32 -12.28 -2.21
C GLY A 53 -15.96 -11.90 -1.63
N LEU A 54 -15.04 -11.39 -2.47
CA LEU A 54 -13.74 -10.88 -2.03
C LEU A 54 -13.87 -9.67 -1.11
N ILE A 55 -14.74 -8.71 -1.42
CA ILE A 55 -14.93 -7.48 -0.65
C ILE A 55 -15.41 -7.80 0.77
N SER A 56 -16.36 -8.72 0.93
CA SER A 56 -16.84 -9.12 2.25
C SER A 56 -15.71 -9.70 3.11
N VAL A 57 -14.91 -10.60 2.54
CA VAL A 57 -13.78 -11.22 3.24
C VAL A 57 -12.67 -10.21 3.55
N VAL A 58 -12.39 -9.28 2.64
CA VAL A 58 -11.45 -8.17 2.87
C VAL A 58 -11.95 -7.25 3.96
N GLY A 59 -13.24 -6.94 3.98
CA GLY A 59 -13.90 -6.14 5.01
C GLY A 59 -13.69 -6.71 6.41
N ASP A 60 -13.88 -8.03 6.57
CA ASP A 60 -13.64 -8.72 7.85
C ASP A 60 -12.17 -8.63 8.28
N VAL A 61 -11.23 -8.82 7.36
CA VAL A 61 -9.79 -8.70 7.68
C VAL A 61 -9.41 -7.27 8.04
N VAL A 62 -9.92 -6.29 7.31
CA VAL A 62 -9.72 -4.87 7.61
C VAL A 62 -10.30 -4.51 8.97
N ALA A 63 -11.50 -4.99 9.29
CA ALA A 63 -12.14 -4.73 10.59
C ALA A 63 -11.37 -5.38 11.75
N GLY A 64 -10.76 -6.54 11.55
CA GLY A 64 -10.01 -7.26 12.58
C GLY A 64 -8.57 -6.77 12.77
N PHE A 65 -7.84 -6.46 11.70
CA PHE A 65 -6.40 -6.17 11.73
C PHE A 65 -6.02 -4.75 11.32
N GLY A 66 -6.97 -4.01 10.73
CA GLY A 66 -6.73 -2.69 10.16
C GLY A 66 -6.17 -2.73 8.73
N VAL A 67 -6.30 -1.60 8.05
CA VAL A 67 -5.88 -1.42 6.65
C VAL A 67 -4.37 -1.46 6.51
N GLU A 68 -3.65 -0.91 7.49
CA GLU A 68 -2.20 -0.82 7.47
C GLU A 68 -1.55 -2.22 7.48
N ALA A 69 -1.96 -3.09 8.39
CA ALA A 69 -1.46 -4.46 8.48
C ALA A 69 -1.79 -5.27 7.22
N LEU A 70 -2.98 -5.10 6.65
CA LEU A 70 -3.36 -5.77 5.41
C LEU A 70 -2.50 -5.30 4.24
N LEU A 71 -2.30 -4.00 4.06
CA LEU A 71 -1.44 -3.49 2.97
C LEU A 71 0.01 -3.92 3.15
N GLN A 72 0.56 -3.85 4.37
CA GLN A 72 1.92 -4.32 4.66
C GLN A 72 2.09 -5.79 4.27
N ALA A 73 1.13 -6.64 4.62
CA ALA A 73 1.16 -8.06 4.27
C ALA A 73 1.10 -8.28 2.75
N ILE A 74 0.24 -7.56 2.02
CA ILE A 74 0.14 -7.67 0.55
C ILE A 74 1.45 -7.24 -0.11
N TYR A 75 2.00 -6.11 0.31
CA TYR A 75 3.27 -5.60 -0.21
C TYR A 75 4.45 -6.51 0.15
N SER A 76 4.45 -7.11 1.34
CA SER A 76 5.45 -8.10 1.75
C SER A 76 5.37 -9.40 0.95
N GLU A 77 4.19 -9.79 0.48
CA GLU A 77 4.05 -10.94 -0.41
C GLU A 77 4.51 -10.60 -1.82
N ARG A 78 4.15 -9.41 -2.34
CA ARG A 78 4.59 -8.95 -3.66
C ARG A 78 6.10 -8.68 -3.73
N SER A 79 6.74 -8.27 -2.64
CA SER A 79 8.19 -8.06 -2.61
C SER A 79 9.01 -9.35 -2.79
N LYS A 80 8.38 -10.52 -2.68
CA LYS A 80 9.01 -11.82 -2.98
C LYS A 80 9.08 -12.11 -4.47
N THR A 81 8.13 -11.57 -5.25
CA THR A 81 7.98 -11.83 -6.68
C THR A 81 8.46 -10.64 -7.54
N GLU A 82 8.42 -9.42 -7.00
CA GLU A 82 8.74 -8.18 -7.70
C GLU A 82 9.84 -7.36 -7.00
N SER A 83 10.50 -6.49 -7.76
CA SER A 83 11.58 -5.62 -7.26
C SER A 83 11.05 -4.49 -6.39
N ILE A 84 11.62 -4.31 -5.18
CA ILE A 84 11.27 -3.27 -4.20
C ILE A 84 11.14 -1.87 -4.82
N ARG A 85 12.02 -1.50 -5.77
CA ARG A 85 11.97 -0.19 -6.46
C ARG A 85 10.65 0.05 -7.21
N VAL A 86 10.08 -0.98 -7.81
CA VAL A 86 8.80 -0.91 -8.54
C VAL A 86 7.66 -0.70 -7.55
N LEU A 87 7.62 -1.49 -6.48
CA LEU A 87 6.60 -1.35 -5.44
C LEU A 87 6.65 0.04 -4.78
N LEU A 88 7.85 0.59 -4.55
CA LEU A 88 8.03 1.90 -3.94
C LEU A 88 7.52 3.03 -4.85
N LYS A 89 7.72 2.90 -6.17
CA LYS A 89 7.14 3.83 -7.16
C LYS A 89 5.62 3.73 -7.17
N GLU A 90 5.07 2.50 -7.14
CA GLU A 90 3.64 2.25 -7.10
C GLU A 90 2.99 2.87 -5.84
N ILE A 91 3.58 2.68 -4.66
CA ILE A 91 3.08 3.24 -3.39
C ILE A 91 2.98 4.77 -3.44
N ARG A 92 3.94 5.43 -4.11
CA ARG A 92 3.94 6.90 -4.24
C ARG A 92 2.73 7.40 -5.02
N ASP A 93 2.36 6.66 -6.07
CA ASP A 93 1.30 7.03 -7.00
C ASP A 93 -0.10 6.60 -6.50
N LEU A 94 -0.19 5.86 -5.38
CA LEU A 94 -1.47 5.45 -4.78
C LEU A 94 -2.24 6.64 -4.17
N PRO A 95 -3.60 6.66 -4.31
CA PRO A 95 -4.48 7.63 -3.68
C PRO A 95 -4.74 7.30 -2.19
N ILE A 96 -3.68 7.26 -1.39
CA ILE A 96 -3.71 7.03 0.07
C ILE A 96 -2.98 8.15 0.80
N THR A 97 -3.19 8.26 2.12
CA THR A 97 -2.52 9.26 2.97
C THR A 97 -1.01 9.08 2.99
N ASP A 98 -0.26 10.19 3.04
CA ASP A 98 1.21 10.16 3.07
C ASP A 98 1.79 9.40 4.27
N GLU A 99 1.09 9.37 5.41
CA GLU A 99 1.48 8.58 6.58
C GLU A 99 1.51 7.07 6.26
N LEU A 100 0.47 6.55 5.60
CA LEU A 100 0.42 5.15 5.16
C LEU A 100 1.49 4.85 4.12
N LYS A 101 1.77 5.78 3.20
CA LYS A 101 2.88 5.63 2.24
C LYS A 101 4.21 5.48 2.96
N LEU A 102 4.47 6.31 3.97
CA LEU A 102 5.70 6.29 4.75
C LEU A 102 5.85 4.97 5.51
N LYS A 103 4.78 4.49 6.14
CA LYS A 103 4.76 3.20 6.84
C LYS A 103 5.04 2.02 5.92
N LEU A 104 4.46 2.01 4.71
CA LEU A 104 4.70 0.97 3.71
C LEU A 104 6.14 1.00 3.18
N LYS A 105 6.69 2.19 2.94
CA LYS A 105 8.10 2.37 2.56
C LYS A 105 9.04 1.82 3.62
N ASN A 106 8.83 2.15 4.89
CA ASN A 106 9.64 1.67 6.01
C ASN A 106 9.54 0.15 6.19
N HIS A 107 8.37 -0.44 5.92
CA HIS A 107 8.18 -1.89 6.01
C HIS A 107 8.90 -2.65 4.87
N LEU A 108 8.92 -2.08 3.65
CA LEU A 108 9.55 -2.70 2.48
C LEU A 108 11.05 -2.44 2.36
N SER A 109 11.48 -1.28 2.85
CA SER A 109 12.87 -0.90 2.96
C SER A 109 13.09 -0.63 4.44
N PRO A 110 13.60 -1.61 5.22
CA PRO A 110 14.22 -1.31 6.50
C PRO A 110 15.53 -0.57 6.21
N GLU A 111 15.43 0.60 5.57
CA GLU A 111 16.54 1.53 5.55
C GLU A 111 16.68 2.00 6.98
N THR A 112 17.82 1.63 7.51
CA THR A 112 18.29 1.89 8.84
C THR A 112 18.00 3.35 9.15
N THR A 113 17.16 3.63 10.14
CA THR A 113 17.20 4.90 10.86
C THR A 113 18.55 4.96 11.57
N SER A 114 19.59 5.24 10.80
CA SER A 114 20.89 5.64 11.26
C SER A 114 21.20 6.92 10.50
N THR A 115 21.16 8.03 11.25
CA THR A 115 22.35 8.89 11.32
C THR A 115 22.54 9.88 10.15
N TYR A 116 21.92 11.07 10.36
CA TYR A 116 22.45 12.44 10.16
C TYR A 116 22.55 13.05 8.74
N PRO A 117 22.78 14.38 8.63
CA PRO A 117 22.34 15.53 9.44
C PRO A 117 21.65 16.61 8.57
N GLY A 118 21.15 17.67 9.20
CA GLY A 118 20.61 18.84 8.52
C GLY A 118 21.64 19.58 7.65
N THR A 119 21.15 20.00 6.48
CA THR A 119 21.42 21.22 5.70
C THR A 119 22.88 21.66 5.39
N PRO A 120 23.18 21.96 4.11
CA PRO A 120 24.44 22.57 3.67
C PRO A 120 24.47 24.08 3.94
N ASN A 121 25.52 24.58 4.61
CA ASN A 121 25.95 25.99 4.59
C ASN A 121 27.33 26.12 5.25
N GLU A 122 28.24 26.95 4.70
CA GLU A 122 29.33 27.54 5.51
C GLU A 122 30.79 27.08 5.34
N PRO A 123 31.63 27.45 4.35
CA PRO A 123 33.06 27.21 4.46
C PRO A 123 33.66 28.07 5.60
N ARG A 124 33.87 27.48 6.78
CA ARG A 124 34.57 28.13 7.89
C ARG A 124 36.09 28.01 7.66
N THR A 125 36.71 29.17 7.44
CA THR A 125 38.17 29.39 7.45
C THR A 125 38.81 28.76 8.68
N VAL A 126 39.87 28.00 8.44
CA VAL A 126 40.72 27.39 9.48
C VAL A 126 41.63 28.50 10.03
N GLU A 127 41.37 28.97 11.25
CA GLU A 127 42.40 29.68 12.01
C GLU A 127 43.22 28.66 12.79
N VAL A 128 44.50 28.60 12.45
CA VAL A 128 45.53 27.75 13.04
C VAL A 128 45.80 28.24 14.47
N VAL A 129 45.78 27.30 15.41
CA VAL A 129 46.31 27.50 16.77
C VAL A 129 47.83 27.55 16.69
N GLU A 130 48.45 28.60 17.22
CA GLU A 130 49.85 28.59 17.65
C GLU A 130 49.91 28.68 19.18
N GLU A 131 50.96 28.05 19.72
CA GLU A 131 51.20 27.67 21.13
C GLU A 131 51.32 28.84 22.12
#